data_AF-A0A3C0WD01-F1
#
_entry.id   AF-A0A3C0WD01-F1
#
_cell.length_a   1.000
_cell.length_b   1.000
_cell.length_c   1.000
_cell.angle_alpha   90.00
_cell.angle_beta   90.00
_cell.angle_gamma   90.00
#
_symmetry.space_group_name_H-M   'P 1'
#
loop_
_entity.id
_entity.type
_entity.pdbx_description
1 polymer ?
#
loop_
_entity_poly.entity_id
_entity_poly.type
_entity_poly.pdbx_seq_one_letter_code
_entity_poly.pdbx_strand_id
1 'polypeptide(L)' 'MSNIPELFGSLVFNDTVQQKRLPHDTYRRLRQIIASGEPLDAAVADVIANVMKAWALDHGVTHFTHWFQP' A
#
# COMPACT_ATOMS: atom_id res chain seq x y z
N MET A 1 -15.07 -4.32 24.74
CA MET A 1 -14.46 -2.98 24.75
C MET A 1 -13.63 -2.87 23.49
N SER A 2 -13.78 -1.81 22.71
CA SER A 2 -13.01 -1.64 21.47
C SER A 2 -11.56 -1.31 21.80
N ASN A 3 -10.61 -2.13 21.35
CA ASN A 3 -9.18 -1.87 21.51
C ASN A 3 -8.75 -0.80 20.49
N ILE A 4 -8.69 0.46 20.91
CA ILE A 4 -8.40 1.60 20.02
C ILE A 4 -7.08 1.44 19.23
N PRO A 5 -5.98 0.99 19.85
CA PRO A 5 -4.75 0.65 19.14
C PRO A 5 -4.93 -0.30 17.96
N GLU A 6 -5.85 -1.27 18.02
CA GLU A 6 -6.09 -2.22 16.94
C GLU A 6 -6.93 -1.62 15.80
N LEU A 7 -7.78 -0.64 16.09
CA LEU A 7 -8.60 0.04 15.11
C LEU A 7 -7.81 1.10 14.33
N PHE A 8 -6.87 1.77 14.98
CA PHE A 8 -6.08 2.83 14.37
C PHE A 8 -5.25 2.31 13.19
N GLY A 9 -5.42 2.91 12.01
CA GLY A 9 -4.67 2.53 10.81
C GLY A 9 -5.00 1.14 10.24
N SER A 10 -6.03 0.46 10.77
CA SER A 10 -6.44 -0.88 10.34
C SER A 10 -6.86 -0.96 8.88
N LEU A 11 -7.45 0.13 8.35
CA LEU A 11 -7.89 0.25 6.96
C LEU A 11 -6.92 1.11 6.12
N VAL A 12 -5.63 1.09 6.44
CA VAL A 12 -4.59 1.79 5.69
C VAL A 12 -3.58 0.79 5.18
N PHE A 13 -3.28 0.84 3.88
CA PHE A 13 -2.18 0.07 3.28
C PHE A 13 -0.82 0.69 3.64
N ASN A 14 -0.50 0.66 4.94
CA ASN A 14 0.66 1.30 5.56
C ASN A 14 1.94 0.47 5.38
N ASP A 15 3.08 0.97 5.89
CA ASP A 15 4.39 0.32 5.76
C ASP A 15 4.41 -1.11 6.33
N THR A 16 3.77 -1.36 7.47
CA THR A 16 3.68 -2.69 8.07
C THR A 16 2.90 -3.67 7.18
N VAL A 17 1.81 -3.22 6.57
CA VAL A 17 1.03 -4.02 5.62
C VAL A 17 1.82 -4.26 4.33
N GLN A 18 2.46 -3.21 3.82
CA GLN A 18 3.31 -3.27 2.63
C GLN A 18 4.46 -4.26 2.80
N GLN A 19 5.20 -4.21 3.91
CA GLN A 19 6.31 -5.12 4.20
C GLN A 19 5.87 -6.58 4.28
N LYS A 20 4.67 -6.84 4.80
CA LYS A 20 4.11 -8.20 4.93
C LYS A 20 3.61 -8.77 3.60
N ARG A 21 3.12 -7.93 2.69
CA ARG A 21 2.40 -8.37 1.49
C ARG A 21 3.16 -8.18 0.18
N LEU A 22 4.05 -7.18 0.09
CA LEU A 22 4.83 -6.94 -1.11
C LEU A 22 5.99 -7.95 -1.20
N PRO A 23 6.39 -8.35 -2.42
CA PRO A 23 7.66 -9.02 -2.62
C PRO A 23 8.80 -8.18 -2.04
N HIS A 24 9.78 -8.85 -1.45
CA HIS A 24 10.88 -8.21 -0.75
C HIS A 24 11.61 -7.16 -1.62
N ASP A 25 11.86 -7.47 -2.89
CA ASP A 25 12.57 -6.56 -3.80
C ASP A 25 11.70 -5.35 -4.17
N THR A 26 10.40 -5.54 -4.38
CA THR A 26 9.42 -4.47 -4.61
C THR A 26 9.31 -3.55 -3.40
N TYR A 27 9.22 -4.11 -2.19
CA TYR A 27 9.20 -3.34 -0.95
C TYR A 27 10.45 -2.48 -0.80
N ARG A 28 11.64 -3.10 -0.99
CA ARG A 28 12.91 -2.39 -0.92
C ARG A 28 12.99 -1.25 -1.94
N ARG A 29 12.60 -1.51 -3.19
CA ARG A 29 12.61 -0.49 -4.24
C ARG A 29 11.64 0.65 -3.93
N LEU A 30 10.45 0.35 -3.41
CA LEU A 30 9.49 1.35 -2.96
C LEU A 30 10.06 2.24 -1.84
N ARG A 31 10.73 1.66 -0.84
CA ARG A 31 11.37 2.43 0.24
C ARG A 31 12.46 3.36 -0.31
N GLN A 32 13.26 2.89 -1.27
CA GLN A 32 14.29 3.70 -1.92
C GLN A 32 13.69 4.88 -2.69
N ILE A 33 12.67 4.62 -3.52
CA ILE A 33 11.96 5.63 -4.31
C ILE A 33 11.40 6.74 -3.42
N ILE A 34 10.75 6.37 -2.30
CA ILE A 34 10.21 7.33 -1.34
C ILE A 34 11.32 8.16 -0.69
N ALA A 35 12.46 7.55 -0.37
CA ALA A 35 13.57 8.22 0.31
C ALA A 35 14.37 9.14 -0.64
N SER A 36 14.57 8.74 -1.90
CA SER A 36 15.35 9.50 -2.89
C SER A 36 14.52 10.47 -3.72
N GLY A 37 13.19 10.34 -3.72
CA GLY A 37 12.30 11.11 -4.60
C GLY A 37 12.41 10.72 -6.07
N GLU A 38 12.93 9.52 -6.37
CA GLU A 38 13.01 9.00 -7.73
C GLU A 38 11.62 8.75 -8.33
N PRO A 39 11.50 8.74 -9.67
CA PRO A 39 10.28 8.28 -10.33
C PRO A 39 9.98 6.81 -10.02
N LEU A 40 8.69 6.50 -9.85
CA LEU A 40 8.23 5.12 -9.72
C LEU A 40 8.25 4.44 -11.09
N ASP A 41 8.97 3.33 -11.17
CA ASP A 41 9.01 2.47 -12.36
C ASP A 41 7.65 1.77 -12.58
N ALA A 42 7.22 1.68 -13.84
CA ALA A 42 5.91 1.11 -14.19
C ALA A 42 5.77 -0.36 -13.77
N ALA A 43 6.82 -1.18 -13.95
CA ALA A 43 6.76 -2.58 -13.56
C ALA A 43 6.66 -2.74 -12.04
N VAL A 44 7.35 -1.88 -11.28
CA VAL A 44 7.22 -1.82 -9.81
C VAL A 44 5.82 -1.36 -9.40
N ALA A 45 5.26 -0.37 -10.10
CA ALA A 45 3.91 0.13 -9.87
C ALA A 45 2.84 -0.95 -10.08
N ASP A 46 2.95 -1.75 -11.15
CA ASP A 46 2.01 -2.83 -11.44
C ASP A 46 1.99 -3.90 -10.34
N VAL A 47 3.15 -4.25 -9.79
CA VAL A 47 3.23 -5.19 -8.66
C VAL A 47 2.55 -4.60 -7.43
N ILE A 48 2.83 -3.33 -7.11
CA ILE A 48 2.22 -2.65 -5.96
C ILE A 48 0.69 -2.57 -6.13
N ALA A 49 0.22 -2.19 -7.32
CA ALA A 49 -1.21 -2.07 -7.61
C ALA A 49 -1.95 -3.41 -7.45
N ASN A 50 -1.37 -4.50 -7.94
CA ASN A 50 -1.96 -5.84 -7.79
C ASN A 50 -2.06 -6.27 -6.32
N VAL A 51 -1.00 -6.07 -5.53
CA VAL A 51 -1.01 -6.42 -4.10
C VAL A 51 -1.96 -5.51 -3.31
N MET A 52 -1.98 -4.22 -3.62
CA MET A 52 -2.88 -3.24 -2.98
C MET A 52 -4.34 -3.56 -3.28
N LYS A 53 -4.66 -3.93 -4.53
CA LYS A 53 -6.00 -4.40 -4.92
C LYS A 53 -6.39 -5.65 -4.13
N ALA A 54 -5.51 -6.65 -4.06
CA ALA A 54 -5.79 -7.88 -3.30
C ALA A 54 -6.05 -7.58 -1.81
N TRP A 55 -5.24 -6.71 -1.20
CA TRP A 55 -5.47 -6.26 0.17
C TRP A 55 -6.81 -5.52 0.32
N ALA A 56 -7.17 -4.64 -0.62
CA ALA A 56 -8.45 -3.92 -0.57
C ALA A 56 -9.64 -4.87 -0.72
N LEU A 57 -9.54 -5.89 -1.57
CA LEU A 57 -10.56 -6.93 -1.73
C LEU A 57 -10.77 -7.74 -0.45
N ASP A 58 -9.71 -8.03 0.31
CA ASP A 58 -9.84 -8.67 1.64
C ASP A 58 -10.67 -7.81 2.63
N HIS A 59 -10.80 -6.51 2.37
CA HIS A 59 -11.59 -5.56 3.16
C HIS A 59 -12.94 -5.23 2.51
N GLY A 60 -13.36 -5.98 1.48
CA GLY A 60 -14.65 -5.80 0.82
C GLY A 60 -14.76 -4.57 -0.07
N VAL A 61 -13.64 -3.96 -0.46
CA VAL A 61 -13.64 -2.79 -1.35
C VAL A 61 -14.05 -3.18 -2.76
N THR A 62 -14.91 -2.38 -3.39
CA THR A 62 -15.44 -2.63 -4.74
C THR A 62 -15.01 -1.60 -5.78
N HIS A 63 -14.51 -0.44 -5.36
CA HIS A 63 -14.15 0.67 -6.23
C HIS A 63 -12.82 1.28 -5.78
N PHE A 64 -12.14 1.96 -6.71
CA PHE A 64 -10.99 2.80 -6.41
C PHE A 64 -11.24 4.21 -6.96
N THR A 65 -10.53 5.19 -6.40
CA THR A 65 -10.56 6.57 -6.89
C THR A 65 -9.21 7.23 -6.68
N HIS A 66 -8.87 8.21 -7.51
CA HIS A 66 -7.73 9.09 -7.28
C HIS A 66 -8.16 10.19 -6.31
N TRP A 67 -7.74 10.08 -5.06
CA TRP A 67 -8.00 11.10 -4.06
C TRP A 67 -6.89 12.16 -4.10
N PHE A 68 -7.26 13.40 -4.41
CA PHE A 68 -6.35 14.55 -4.44
C PHE A 68 -7.10 15.84 -4.05
N GLN A 69 -6.36 16.81 -3.52
CA GLN A 69 -6.85 18.19 -3.37
C GLN A 69 -6.34 18.98 -4.58
N PRO A 70 -7.23 19.63 -5.37
CA PRO A 70 -6.83 20.42 -6.53
C PRO A 70 -6.10 21.70 -6.14
#